data_AF-A0A961P403-F1
#
_entry.id   AF-A0A961P403-F1
#
_cell.length_a   1.000
_cell.length_b   1.000
_cell.length_c   1.000
_cell.angle_alpha   90.00
_cell.angle_beta   90.00
_cell.angle_gamma   90.00
#
_symmetry.space_group_name_H-M   'P 1'
#
loop_
_entity.id
_entity.type
_entity.pdbx_description
1 polymer ?
#
loop_
_entity_poly.entity_id
_entity_poly.type
_entity_poly.pdbx_seq_one_letter_code
_entity_poly.pdbx_strand_id
1 'polypeptide(L)'
;MDWPPGWGALEPEQAADCTDQLRFELGPDDPLSPWFAQDAIWAVGGSVTSDHVVFAIDDWEAPYFVSLLSWTRPDPRHPWLQKLFPRPRPDPGVVPISTLTELDGWAD
;
A
#
# COMPACT_ATOMS: atom_id res chain seq x y z
N MET A 1 -8.20 -16.19 8.90
CA MET A 1 -7.50 -15.85 7.65
C MET A 1 -6.07 -16.23 7.91
N ASP A 2 -5.56 -17.24 7.21
CA ASP A 2 -4.23 -17.77 7.49
C ASP A 2 -3.22 -17.04 6.60
N TRP A 3 -2.26 -16.35 7.22
CA TRP A 3 -1.19 -15.63 6.53
C TRP A 3 -0.02 -16.58 6.25
N PRO A 4 0.63 -16.50 5.08
CA PRO A 4 1.85 -17.26 4.82
C PRO A 4 3.02 -16.74 5.67
N PRO A 5 4.10 -17.53 5.80
CA PRO A 5 5.31 -17.11 6.50
C PRO A 5 5.84 -15.76 5.99
N GLY A 6 6.28 -14.89 6.91
CA GLY A 6 6.79 -13.57 6.56
C GLY A 6 5.72 -12.48 6.39
N TRP A 7 4.44 -12.83 6.55
CA TRP A 7 3.31 -11.90 6.47
C TRP A 7 2.44 -11.94 7.72
N GLY A 8 1.73 -10.85 7.97
CA GLY A 8 0.79 -10.77 9.08
C GLY A 8 -0.29 -9.72 8.87
N ALA A 9 -1.35 -9.83 9.67
CA ALA A 9 -2.40 -8.82 9.72
C ALA A 9 -1.86 -7.51 10.29
N LEU A 10 -2.36 -6.39 9.78
CA LEU A 10 -2.12 -5.07 10.37
C LEU A 10 -3.17 -4.77 11.45
N GLU A 11 -2.76 -4.02 12.47
CA GLU A 11 -3.72 -3.42 13.40
C GLU A 11 -4.54 -2.33 12.69
N PRO A 12 -5.77 -2.02 13.15
CA PRO A 12 -6.66 -1.07 12.47
C PRO A 12 -6.04 0.31 12.21
N GLU A 13 -5.27 0.85 13.17
CA GLU A 13 -4.59 2.14 13.02
C GLU A 13 -3.48 2.07 11.96
N GLN A 14 -2.70 0.99 11.95
CA GLN A 14 -1.66 0.78 10.95
C GLN A 14 -2.25 0.62 9.55
N ALA A 15 -3.38 -0.08 9.44
CA ALA A 15 -4.08 -0.27 8.19
C ALA A 15 -4.58 1.06 7.60
N ALA A 16 -5.12 1.94 8.44
CA ALA A 16 -5.55 3.28 8.04
C ALA A 16 -4.36 4.11 7.53
N ASP A 17 -3.26 4.14 8.29
CA ASP A 17 -2.04 4.87 7.91
C ASP A 17 -1.47 4.39 6.57
N CYS A 18 -1.41 3.07 6.36
CA CYS A 18 -0.96 2.48 5.10
C CYS A 18 -1.87 2.85 3.91
N THR A 19 -3.18 2.86 4.13
CA THR A 19 -4.17 3.19 3.10
C THR A 19 -4.07 4.66 2.69
N ASP A 20 -3.92 5.56 3.66
CA ASP A 20 -3.71 6.98 3.41
C ASP A 20 -2.38 7.25 2.70
N GLN A 21 -1.32 6.52 3.08
CA GLN A 21 -0.04 6.61 2.40
C GLN A 21 -0.13 6.16 0.93
N LEU A 22 -0.78 5.03 0.66
CA LEU A 22 -0.99 4.54 -0.70
C LEU A 22 -1.77 5.55 -1.54
N ARG A 23 -2.89 6.06 -1.00
CA ARG A 23 -3.72 7.09 -1.66
C ARG A 23 -2.91 8.32 -2.02
N PHE A 24 -2.00 8.74 -1.13
CA PHE A 24 -1.12 9.88 -1.39
C PHE A 24 -0.08 9.58 -2.50
N GLU A 25 0.52 8.39 -2.49
CA GLU A 25 1.58 8.01 -3.42
C GLU A 25 1.06 7.90 -4.87
N LEU A 26 -0.05 7.20 -5.05
CA LEU A 26 -0.75 7.05 -6.34
C LEU A 26 -1.29 8.40 -6.85
N GLY A 27 -1.84 9.21 -5.95
CA GLY A 27 -2.43 10.49 -6.29
C GLY A 27 -3.83 10.36 -6.93
N PRO A 28 -4.42 11.48 -7.39
CA PRO A 28 -5.80 11.53 -7.87
C PRO A 28 -5.99 11.12 -9.34
N ASP A 29 -4.91 11.02 -10.09
CA ASP A 29 -4.93 10.68 -11.52
C ASP A 29 -4.65 9.18 -11.77
N ASP A 30 -4.50 8.40 -10.70
CA ASP A 30 -4.19 6.98 -10.78
C ASP A 30 -5.43 6.15 -11.18
N PRO A 31 -5.28 5.04 -11.93
CA PRO A 31 -6.40 4.16 -12.23
C PRO A 31 -7.17 3.66 -11.00
N LEU A 32 -6.55 3.52 -9.84
CA LEU A 32 -7.21 3.10 -8.58
C LEU A 32 -7.91 4.25 -7.84
N SER A 33 -7.71 5.51 -8.24
CA SER A 33 -8.33 6.68 -7.58
C SER A 33 -9.86 6.58 -7.38
N PRO A 34 -10.66 6.02 -8.32
CA PRO A 34 -12.10 5.86 -8.13
C PRO A 34 -12.49 4.98 -6.93
N TRP A 35 -11.69 3.97 -6.58
CA TRP A 35 -11.97 3.08 -5.45
C TRP A 35 -11.66 3.75 -4.10
N PHE A 36 -10.62 4.60 -4.03
CA PHE A 36 -10.39 5.43 -2.84
C PHE A 36 -11.50 6.46 -2.58
N ALA A 37 -12.21 6.91 -3.63
CA ALA A 37 -13.34 7.81 -3.47
C ALA A 37 -14.59 7.11 -2.91
N GLN A 38 -14.63 5.77 -2.98
CA GLN A 38 -15.73 4.92 -2.53
C GLN A 38 -15.41 4.20 -1.22
N ASP A 39 -14.28 4.49 -0.59
CA ASP A 39 -13.74 3.77 0.57
C ASP A 39 -13.63 2.24 0.31
N ALA A 40 -13.37 1.86 -0.94
CA ALA A 40 -13.35 0.48 -1.41
C ALA A 40 -11.94 -0.15 -1.39
N ILE A 41 -10.90 0.57 -0.94
CA ILE A 41 -9.54 0.05 -0.76
C ILE A 41 -9.16 0.21 0.71
N TRP A 42 -8.60 -0.84 1.30
CA TRP A 42 -8.02 -0.77 2.65
C TRP A 42 -6.86 -1.76 2.80
N ALA A 43 -5.84 -1.36 3.55
CA ALA A 43 -4.74 -2.27 3.92
C ALA A 43 -5.25 -3.36 4.87
N VAL A 44 -4.76 -4.59 4.69
CA VAL A 44 -5.17 -5.76 5.49
C VAL A 44 -3.99 -6.49 6.13
N GLY A 45 -2.80 -6.38 5.54
CA GLY A 45 -1.62 -7.06 6.03
C GLY A 45 -0.33 -6.42 5.55
N GLY A 46 0.78 -6.81 6.15
CA GLY A 46 2.10 -6.32 5.79
C GLY A 46 3.14 -7.43 5.87
N SER A 47 4.23 -7.24 5.14
CA SER A 47 5.43 -8.05 5.30
C SER A 47 6.09 -7.72 6.64
N VAL A 48 6.64 -8.75 7.31
CA VAL A 48 7.38 -8.57 8.57
C VAL A 48 8.84 -8.18 8.34
N THR A 49 9.34 -8.32 7.10
CA THR A 49 10.74 -8.13 6.70
C THR A 49 10.94 -6.99 5.71
N SER A 50 9.87 -6.47 5.10
CA SER A 50 9.93 -5.46 4.05
C SER A 50 8.76 -4.47 4.13
N ASP A 51 8.81 -3.43 3.30
CA ASP A 51 7.82 -2.36 3.25
C ASP A 51 6.60 -2.69 2.35
N HIS A 52 6.43 -3.97 1.99
CA HIS A 52 5.28 -4.42 1.21
C HIS A 52 4.03 -4.49 2.09
N VAL A 53 2.95 -3.92 1.58
CA VAL A 53 1.63 -3.92 2.21
C VAL A 53 0.63 -4.56 1.27
N VAL A 54 -0.24 -5.38 1.85
CA VAL A 54 -1.36 -6.03 1.17
C VAL A 54 -2.60 -5.20 1.37
N PHE A 55 -3.25 -4.87 0.27
CA PHE A 55 -4.50 -4.14 0.25
C PHE A 55 -5.61 -5.05 -0.26
N ALA A 56 -6.77 -4.96 0.37
CA ALA A 56 -8.01 -5.49 -0.18
C ALA A 56 -8.72 -4.38 -0.96
N ILE A 57 -9.46 -4.79 -1.98
CA ILE A 57 -10.22 -3.88 -2.82
C ILE A 57 -11.54 -4.52 -3.23
N ASP A 58 -12.64 -3.83 -2.92
CA ASP A 58 -13.98 -4.26 -3.31
C ASP A 58 -14.24 -3.98 -4.80
N ASP A 59 -15.04 -4.85 -5.41
CA ASP A 59 -15.48 -4.74 -6.81
C ASP A 59 -14.34 -4.63 -7.85
N TRP A 60 -13.20 -5.28 -7.57
CA TRP A 60 -12.11 -5.48 -8.53
C TRP A 60 -11.98 -6.95 -8.96
N GLU A 61 -11.37 -7.21 -10.12
CA GLU A 61 -11.22 -8.57 -10.65
C GLU A 61 -10.35 -9.47 -9.76
N ALA A 62 -9.40 -8.87 -9.04
CA ALA A 62 -8.62 -9.50 -7.98
C ALA A 62 -9.06 -8.90 -6.63
N PRO A 63 -9.30 -9.69 -5.58
CA PRO A 63 -9.72 -9.16 -4.27
C PRO A 63 -8.59 -8.47 -3.51
N TYR A 64 -7.32 -8.64 -3.93
CA TYR A 64 -6.16 -8.08 -3.26
C TYR A 64 -5.10 -7.57 -4.24
N PHE A 65 -4.24 -6.68 -3.76
CA PHE A 65 -2.96 -6.38 -4.38
C PHE A 65 -1.87 -6.13 -3.33
N VAL A 66 -0.63 -6.26 -3.76
CA VAL A 66 0.55 -5.86 -2.99
C VAL A 66 1.07 -4.54 -3.54
N SER A 67 1.45 -3.62 -2.67
CA SER A 67 2.21 -2.42 -3.03
C SER A 67 3.36 -2.21 -2.06
N LEU A 68 4.48 -1.71 -2.58
CA LEU A 68 5.59 -1.21 -1.77
C LEU A 68 5.27 0.23 -1.38
N LEU A 69 5.19 0.53 -0.07
CA LEU A 69 4.98 1.90 0.40
C LEU A 69 6.31 2.59 0.65
N SER A 70 6.41 3.85 0.25
CA SER A 70 7.50 4.72 0.68
C SER A 70 7.19 5.28 2.07
N TRP A 71 7.58 4.56 3.13
CA TRP A 71 7.50 5.02 4.53
C TRP A 71 8.30 6.30 4.84
N THR A 72 8.85 6.97 3.84
CA THR A 72 9.51 8.28 3.98
C THR A 72 8.58 9.41 4.37
N ARG A 73 7.34 9.12 4.76
CA ARG A 73 6.39 10.08 5.30
C ARG A 73 6.23 10.01 6.83
N PRO A 74 6.08 11.17 7.49
CA PRO A 74 6.10 12.51 6.89
C PRO A 74 7.52 12.92 6.45
N ASP A 75 7.64 13.59 5.30
CA ASP A 75 8.92 14.16 4.85
C ASP A 75 9.35 15.24 5.87
N PRO A 76 10.44 15.04 6.64
CA PRO A 76 10.80 15.93 7.73
C PRO A 76 11.32 17.29 7.23
N ARG A 77 11.51 17.47 5.92
CA ARG A 77 11.97 18.73 5.32
C ARG A 77 10.88 19.80 5.41
N HIS A 78 11.30 21.06 5.57
CA HIS A 78 10.38 22.20 5.57
C HIS A 78 9.60 22.30 4.23
N PRO A 79 8.29 22.64 4.24
CA PRO A 79 7.44 22.70 3.04
C PRO A 79 7.99 23.40 1.78
N TRP A 80 8.84 24.42 1.92
CA TRP A 80 9.45 25.08 0.76
C TRP A 80 10.51 24.20 0.08
N LEU A 81 11.26 23.41 0.85
CA LEU A 81 12.24 22.45 0.32
C LEU A 81 11.56 21.26 -0.36
N GLN A 82 10.39 20.84 0.13
CA GLN A 82 9.58 19.81 -0.51
C GLN A 82 9.14 20.23 -1.92
N LYS A 83 8.83 21.52 -2.11
CA LYS A 83 8.46 22.08 -3.43
C LYS A 83 9.64 22.22 -4.39
N LEU A 84 10.82 22.55 -3.88
CA LEU A 84 12.03 22.76 -4.69
C LEU A 84 12.74 21.47 -5.07
N PHE A 85 12.63 20.44 -4.23
CA PHE A 85 13.27 19.14 -4.43
C PHE A 85 12.25 18.02 -4.26
N PRO A 86 11.32 17.87 -5.22
CA PRO A 86 10.43 16.71 -5.25
C PRO A 86 11.31 15.46 -5.30
N ARG A 87 11.17 14.58 -4.30
CA ARG A 87 11.81 13.27 -4.38
C ARG A 87 11.20 12.52 -5.56
N PRO A 88 12.01 11.76 -6.34
CA PRO A 88 11.46 10.75 -7.20
C PRO A 88 10.60 9.85 -6.32
N ARG A 89 9.31 9.79 -6.61
CA ARG A 89 8.41 8.85 -5.94
C ARG A 89 8.78 7.46 -6.49
N PRO A 90 9.09 6.47 -5.64
CA PRO A 90 9.07 5.10 -6.14
C PRO A 90 7.68 4.85 -6.72
N ASP A 91 7.63 4.17 -7.86
CA ASP A 91 6.37 3.66 -8.39
C ASP A 91 5.83 2.67 -7.35
N PRO A 92 4.68 2.94 -6.70
CA PRO A 92 4.08 2.05 -5.73
C PRO A 92 3.52 0.84 -6.48
N GLY A 93 4.41 -0.02 -6.98
CA GLY A 93 4.07 -1.08 -7.92
C GLY A 93 2.92 -1.91 -7.40
N VAL A 94 1.75 -1.78 -8.04
CA VAL A 94 0.54 -2.51 -7.70
C VAL A 94 0.61 -3.87 -8.38
N VAL A 95 0.74 -4.94 -7.60
CA VAL A 95 0.67 -6.30 -8.13
C VAL A 95 -0.63 -6.98 -7.67
N PRO A 96 -1.58 -7.24 -8.58
CA PRO A 96 -2.81 -7.96 -8.24
C PRO A 96 -2.49 -9.39 -7.81
N ILE A 97 -3.17 -9.86 -6.76
CA ILE A 97 -3.12 -11.27 -6.31
C ILE A 97 -4.55 -11.77 -6.06
N SER A 98 -4.81 -13.03 -6.38
CA SER A 98 -6.15 -13.61 -6.22
C SER A 98 -6.38 -14.11 -4.80
N THR A 99 -5.31 -14.52 -4.11
CA THR A 99 -5.33 -15.11 -2.78
C THR A 99 -4.11 -14.69 -1.97
N LEU A 100 -4.22 -14.69 -0.64
CA LEU A 100 -3.08 -14.40 0.23
C LEU A 100 -1.96 -15.46 0.15
N THR A 101 -2.26 -16.68 -0.28
CA THR A 101 -1.27 -17.75 -0.43
C THR A 101 -0.24 -17.44 -1.52
N GLU A 102 -0.57 -16.60 -2.49
CA GLU A 102 0.38 -16.15 -3.53
C GLU A 102 1.56 -15.33 -2.99
N LEU A 103 1.45 -14.87 -1.74
CA LEU A 103 2.51 -14.14 -1.03
C LEU A 103 3.62 -15.06 -0.49
N ASP A 104 3.43 -16.39 -0.54
CA ASP A 104 4.44 -17.35 -0.10
C ASP A 104 5.72 -17.20 -0.93
N GLY A 105 6.87 -17.03 -0.26
CA GLY A 105 8.17 -16.76 -0.90
C GLY A 105 8.41 -15.33 -1.41
N TRP A 106 7.50 -14.37 -1.15
CA TRP A 106 7.71 -12.95 -1.49
C TRP A 106 8.47 -12.16 -0.42
N ALA A 107 8.45 -12.62 0.83
CA ALA A 107 8.99 -11.92 1.99
C ALA A 107 10.37 -12.45 2.48
N ASP A 108 11.05 -13.23 1.63
CA ASP A 108 12.39 -13.80 1.88
C ASP A 108 13.54 -12.82 1.60
#